data_AF-A0AAE1HL09-F1
#
_entry.id   AF-A0AAE1HL09-F1
#
_cell.length_a   1.000
_cell.length_b   1.000
_cell.length_c   1.000
_cell.angle_alpha   90.00
_cell.angle_beta   90.00
_cell.angle_gamma   90.00
#
_symmetry.space_group_name_H-M   'P 1'
#
loop_
_entity.id
_entity.type
_entity.pdbx_description
1 polymer ?
#
loop_
_entity_poly.entity_id
_entity_poly.type
_entity_poly.pdbx_seq_one_letter_code
_entity_poly.pdbx_strand_id
1 'polypeptide(L)'
;MSHLVSTEEPVYGDKLNLVVALEQMIRFLLVGEPSTFLPSKKYCLKTAEMCVSKYQLYFMPQSVHEMLIHGSVIFKEFPVPAGTLTEVAQES
;
A
#
# COMPACT_ATOMS: atom_id res chain seq x y z
N MET A 1 23.73 -1.53 -19.65
CA MET A 1 22.63 -1.31 -20.61
C MET A 1 21.35 -1.12 -19.83
N SER A 2 20.92 0.13 -19.78
CA SER A 2 19.70 0.63 -19.16
C SER A 2 18.47 0.08 -19.87
N HIS A 3 17.85 -0.96 -19.30
CA HIS A 3 16.45 -1.24 -19.59
C HIS A 3 15.62 -0.51 -18.56
N LEU A 4 15.21 0.70 -18.93
CA LEU A 4 14.06 1.38 -18.38
C LEU A 4 12.87 0.44 -18.57
N VAL A 5 12.54 -0.35 -17.55
CA VAL A 5 11.21 -0.93 -17.45
C VAL A 5 10.30 0.25 -17.16
N SER A 6 9.69 0.76 -18.22
CA SER A 6 8.52 1.61 -18.16
C SER A 6 7.42 0.84 -17.45
N THR A 7 7.43 0.83 -16.11
CA THR A 7 6.26 0.46 -15.33
C THR A 7 5.30 1.64 -15.48
N GLU A 8 4.34 1.51 -16.39
CA GLU A 8 3.22 2.44 -16.43
C GLU A 8 2.66 2.56 -15.01
N GLU A 9 2.77 3.75 -14.39
CA GLU A 9 2.05 4.01 -13.14
C GLU A 9 0.58 3.70 -13.45
N PRO A 10 -0.11 2.82 -12.72
CA PRO A 10 -1.51 2.55 -12.99
C PRO A 10 -2.25 3.89 -12.97
N VAL A 11 -2.76 4.26 -14.15
CA VAL A 11 -3.51 5.49 -14.37
C VAL A 11 -4.84 5.30 -13.65
N TYR A 12 -4.88 5.66 -12.37
CA TYR A 12 -6.11 5.69 -11.59
C TYR A 12 -6.89 6.96 -11.92
N GLY A 13 -7.36 7.03 -13.17
CA GLY A 13 -8.38 7.99 -13.59
C GLY A 13 -9.71 7.67 -12.90
N ASP A 14 -10.27 8.65 -12.19
CA ASP A 14 -11.66 8.81 -11.73
C ASP A 14 -12.41 7.67 -11.02
N LYS A 15 -11.85 6.48 -10.83
CA LYS A 15 -12.47 5.34 -10.13
C LYS A 15 -11.51 4.63 -9.16
N LEU A 16 -10.62 5.35 -8.50
CA LEU A 16 -9.90 4.77 -7.36
C LEU A 16 -10.93 4.49 -6.24
N ASN A 17 -11.27 3.22 -6.06
CA ASN A 17 -12.14 2.77 -4.98
C ASN A 17 -11.27 2.57 -3.74
N LEU A 18 -11.60 3.30 -2.67
CA LEU A 18 -10.87 3.24 -1.41
C LEU A 18 -10.72 1.80 -0.88
N VAL A 19 -11.75 0.97 -1.00
CA VAL A 19 -11.70 -0.44 -0.55
C VAL A 19 -10.68 -1.22 -1.36
N VAL A 20 -10.69 -1.06 -2.68
CA VAL A 20 -9.73 -1.73 -3.59
C VAL A 20 -8.31 -1.23 -3.33
N ALA A 21 -8.15 0.06 -3.05
CA ALA A 21 -6.84 0.63 -2.76
C ALA A 21 -6.24 0.07 -1.46
N LEU A 22 -7.03 0.00 -0.40
CA LEU A 22 -6.63 -0.63 0.86
C LEU A 22 -6.33 -2.12 0.68
N GLU A 23 -7.16 -2.84 -0.09
CA GLU A 23 -6.95 -4.26 -0.39
C GLU A 23 -5.58 -4.49 -1.07
N GLN A 24 -5.25 -3.71 -2.10
CA GLN A 24 -3.97 -3.84 -2.80
C GLN A 24 -2.78 -3.57 -1.88
N MET A 25 -2.86 -2.56 -1.00
CA MET A 25 -1.80 -2.26 -0.04
C MET A 25 -1.63 -3.38 0.99
N ILE A 26 -2.71 -3.93 1.52
CA ILE A 26 -2.67 -5.04 2.48
C ILE A 26 -2.10 -6.31 1.82
N ARG A 27 -2.54 -6.62 0.59
CA ARG A 27 -1.98 -7.76 -0.18
C ARG A 27 -0.49 -7.61 -0.40
N PHE A 28 -0.04 -6.42 -0.78
CA PHE A 28 1.37 -6.15 -0.96
C PHE A 28 2.14 -6.29 0.36
N LEU A 29 1.63 -5.73 1.46
CA LEU A 29 2.25 -5.84 2.79
C LEU A 29 2.38 -7.29 3.26
N LEU A 30 1.35 -8.11 3.08
CA LEU A 30 1.31 -9.46 3.63
C LEU A 30 1.99 -10.50 2.73
N VAL A 31 1.80 -10.41 1.42
CA VAL A 31 2.24 -11.45 0.46
C VAL A 31 3.48 -11.02 -0.31
N GLY A 32 3.71 -9.72 -0.49
CA GLY A 32 4.89 -9.16 -1.17
C GLY A 32 5.05 -9.65 -2.60
N GLU A 33 3.99 -9.54 -3.39
CA GLU A 33 3.99 -9.84 -4.83
C GLU A 33 4.74 -8.74 -5.62
N PRO A 34 5.93 -9.02 -6.21
CA PRO A 34 6.77 -7.99 -6.85
C PRO A 34 6.38 -7.64 -8.28
N SER A 35 5.39 -8.32 -8.88
CA SER A 35 5.27 -8.36 -10.34
C SER A 35 4.42 -7.26 -10.99
N THR A 36 3.60 -6.50 -10.24
CA THR A 36 2.74 -5.46 -10.86
C THR A 36 2.49 -4.19 -10.04
N PHE A 37 2.81 -4.15 -8.74
CA PHE A 37 2.38 -3.02 -7.90
C PHE A 37 3.28 -2.82 -6.68
N LEU A 38 4.17 -1.81 -6.74
CA LEU A 38 4.82 -1.25 -5.56
C LEU A 38 4.06 0.02 -5.17
N PRO A 39 3.48 0.12 -3.96
CA PRO A 39 2.75 1.32 -3.56
C PRO A 39 3.68 2.53 -3.50
N SER A 40 3.55 3.42 -4.48
CA SER A 40 4.31 4.67 -4.50
C SER A 40 3.82 5.61 -3.41
N LYS A 41 4.67 6.54 -2.96
CA LYS A 41 4.26 7.60 -2.01
C LYS A 41 3.01 8.35 -2.47
N LYS A 42 2.91 8.61 -3.78
CA LYS A 42 1.76 9.28 -4.41
C LYS A 42 0.48 8.43 -4.29
N TYR A 43 0.57 7.12 -4.51
CA TYR A 43 -0.57 6.21 -4.34
C TYR A 43 -1.06 6.17 -2.88
N CYS A 44 -0.14 6.05 -1.91
CA CYS A 44 -0.49 5.97 -0.50
C CYS A 44 -1.14 7.28 -0.01
N LEU A 45 -0.56 8.43 -0.38
CA LEU A 45 -1.13 9.74 -0.05
C LEU A 45 -2.50 9.96 -0.70
N LYS A 46 -2.67 9.55 -1.97
CA LYS A 46 -3.97 9.65 -2.64
C LYS A 46 -5.03 8.83 -1.92
N THR A 47 -4.65 7.66 -1.42
CA THR A 47 -5.53 6.80 -0.61
C THR A 47 -5.87 7.43 0.74
N ALA A 48 -4.92 8.10 1.39
CA ALA A 48 -5.17 8.85 2.62
C ALA A 48 -6.16 10.02 2.39
N GLU A 49 -6.01 10.78 1.30
CA GLU A 49 -6.95 11.83 0.90
C GLU A 49 -8.38 11.26 0.69
N MET A 50 -8.49 10.09 0.07
CA MET A 50 -9.79 9.41 -0.10
C MET A 50 -10.41 8.98 1.23
N CYS A 51 -9.61 8.48 2.18
CA CYS A 51 -10.09 8.14 3.52
C CYS A 51 -10.69 9.36 4.22
N VAL A 52 -9.92 10.46 4.27
CA VAL A 52 -10.36 11.69 4.95
C VAL A 52 -11.58 12.28 4.26
N SER A 53 -11.60 12.35 2.92
CA SER A 53 -12.73 12.92 2.18
C SER A 53 -14.02 12.13 2.33
N LYS A 54 -13.96 10.79 2.36
CA LYS A 54 -15.15 9.92 2.50
C LYS A 54 -15.62 9.76 3.95
N TYR A 55 -14.70 9.76 4.91
CA TYR A 55 -14.97 9.45 6.31
C TYR A 55 -14.41 10.51 7.26
N GLN A 56 -14.78 11.78 7.06
CA GLN A 56 -14.26 12.92 7.82
C GLN A 56 -14.46 12.80 9.36
N LEU A 57 -15.54 12.13 9.78
CA LEU A 57 -15.90 11.97 11.20
C LEU A 57 -15.27 10.74 11.85
N TYR A 58 -14.56 9.91 11.09
CA TYR A 58 -13.94 8.69 11.57
C TYR A 58 -12.42 8.86 11.56
N PHE A 59 -11.81 8.81 12.74
CA PHE A 59 -10.36 8.81 12.84
C PHE A 59 -9.80 7.53 12.22
N MET A 60 -8.85 7.70 11.31
CA MET A 60 -8.16 6.58 10.68
C MET A 60 -7.47 5.74 11.77
N PRO A 61 -7.62 4.40 11.77
CA PRO A 61 -6.90 3.53 12.69
C PRO A 61 -5.39 3.72 12.55
N GLN A 62 -4.66 3.64 13.67
CA GLN A 62 -3.21 3.83 13.72
C GLN A 62 -2.47 2.99 12.65
N SER A 63 -2.81 1.71 12.51
CA SER A 63 -2.20 0.81 11.52
C SER A 63 -2.46 1.25 10.07
N VAL A 64 -3.65 1.77 9.78
CA VAL A 64 -3.98 2.32 8.46
C VAL A 64 -3.22 3.62 8.21
N HIS A 65 -3.09 4.48 9.22
CA HIS A 65 -2.27 5.69 9.13
C HIS A 65 -0.82 5.36 8.83
N GLU A 66 -0.22 4.44 9.59
CA GLU A 66 1.16 4.01 9.39
C GLU A 66 1.37 3.42 7.99
N MET A 67 0.44 2.58 7.53
CA MET A 67 0.46 2.03 6.17
C MET A 67 0.33 3.11 5.09
N LEU A 68 -0.56 4.10 5.24
CA LEU A 68 -0.79 5.11 4.20
C LEU A 68 0.24 6.25 4.20
N ILE A 69 0.78 6.62 5.36
CA ILE A 69 1.74 7.72 5.49
C ILE A 69 3.19 7.22 5.42
N HIS A 70 3.48 6.09 6.04
CA HIS A 70 4.84 5.52 6.11
C HIS A 70 5.04 4.31 5.19
N GLY A 71 3.97 3.70 4.67
CA GLY A 71 4.05 2.47 3.87
C GLY A 71 5.00 2.55 2.68
N SER A 72 5.04 3.67 1.95
CA SER A 72 5.97 3.81 0.81
C SER A 72 7.47 3.69 1.20
N VAL A 73 7.81 4.04 2.44
CA VAL A 73 9.16 3.84 2.98
C VAL A 73 9.32 2.41 3.49
N ILE A 74 8.34 1.90 4.23
CA ILE A 74 8.34 0.52 4.75
C ILE A 74 8.50 -0.49 3.61
N PHE A 75 7.70 -0.37 2.56
CA PHE A 75 7.73 -1.23 1.37
C PHE A 75 9.05 -1.15 0.60
N LYS A 76 9.79 -0.05 0.71
CA LYS A 76 11.10 0.13 0.07
C LYS A 76 12.22 -0.52 0.89
N GLU A 77 12.15 -0.41 2.21
CA GLU A 77 13.24 -0.83 3.11
C GLU A 77 13.06 -2.27 3.62
N PHE A 78 11.87 -2.85 3.51
CA PHE A 78 11.59 -4.25 3.87
C PHE A 78 11.46 -5.13 2.61
N PRO A 79 12.51 -5.89 2.24
CA PRO A 79 12.52 -6.72 1.03
C PRO A 79 11.73 -8.03 1.17
N VAL A 80 11.23 -8.34 2.37
CA VAL A 80 10.42 -9.52 2.67
C VAL A 80 8.99 -9.10 3.03
N PRO A 81 7.97 -9.88 2.61
CA PRO A 81 6.59 -9.60 2.99
C PRO A 81 6.44 -9.60 4.50
N ALA A 82 5.80 -8.56 5.06
CA ALA A 82 5.57 -8.46 6.50
C ALA A 82 4.71 -9.62 7.03
N GLY A 83 3.89 -10.25 6.18
CA GLY A 83 3.11 -11.45 6.53
C GLY A 83 3.98 -12.59 7.08
N THR A 84 5.21 -12.73 6.57
CA THR A 84 6.18 -13.75 7.03
C THR A 84 6.78 -13.45 8.40
N LEU A 85 6.60 -12.23 8.90
CA LEU A 85 7.12 -11.73 10.18
C LEU A 85 5.99 -11.55 11.22
N THR A 86 4.78 -11.98 10.91
CA THR A 86 3.62 -11.83 11.81
C THR A 86 3.69 -12.78 12.99
N GLU A 87 3.07 -12.41 14.11
CA GLU A 87 2.89 -13.31 15.27
C GLU A 87 2.25 -14.64 14.85
N VAL A 88 1.24 -14.59 13.96
CA VAL A 88 0.58 -15.78 13.39
C VAL A 88 1.57 -16.70 12.66
N ALA A 89 2.53 -16.14 11.93
CA ALA A 89 3.57 -16.92 11.26
C ALA A 89 4.61 -17.51 12.24
N GLN A 90 4.75 -16.94 13.44
CA GLN A 90 5.63 -17.44 14.49
C GLN A 90 4.95 -18.47 15.41
N GLU A 91 3.62 -18.43 15.50
CA GLU A 91 2.79 -19.36 16.29
C GLU A 91 2.51 -20.70 15.60
N SER A 92 2.77 -20.79 14.28
CA SER A 92 2.53 -21.97 13.43
C SER A 92 3.79 -22.81 13.21
#